data_AF-C0L8V2-F1
#
_entry.id   AF-C0L8V2-F1
#
_cell.length_a   1.000
_cell.length_b   1.000
_cell.length_c   1.000
_cell.angle_alpha   90.00
_cell.angle_beta   90.00
_cell.angle_gamma   90.00
#
_symmetry.space_group_name_H-M   'P 1'
#
loop_
_entity.id
_entity.type
_entity.pdbx_description
1 polymer ?
#
loop_
_entity_poly.entity_id
_entity_poly.type
_entity_poly.pdbx_seq_one_letter_code
_entity_poly.pdbx_strand_id
1 'polypeptide(L)'
;ERNITIKLGYANAKIFKCDNEKCLRPVCYMSGSSSKDDSFMGPLGKFKLVRHVSFVDCPGHDILMATMLNGAAVMDAALLLIAGNESCPQPQTSEHLAAIEIMKLKHILILQNKIDLVKESQAKDQYEQILKFVQGTVAEGAP
;
A
#
# COMPACT_ATOMS: atom_id res chain seq x y z
N GLU A 1 -17.24 14.28 14.40
CA GLU A 1 -17.02 13.80 13.02
C GLU A 1 -16.70 12.31 13.08
N ARG A 2 -17.25 11.47 12.20
CA ARG A 2 -16.92 10.03 12.19
C ARG A 2 -15.52 9.87 11.59
N ASN A 3 -14.62 9.14 12.25
CA ASN A 3 -13.22 8.87 11.84
C ASN A 3 -13.13 7.91 10.65
N ILE A 4 -13.92 8.13 9.60
CA ILE A 4 -13.89 7.32 8.39
C ILE A 4 -13.88 8.23 7.16
N THR A 5 -12.98 7.93 6.23
CA THR A 5 -13.00 8.52 4.89
C THR A 5 -14.30 8.11 4.20
N ILE A 6 -15.13 9.06 3.75
CA ILE A 6 -16.42 8.78 3.07
C ILE A 6 -16.29 8.93 1.55
N LYS A 7 -15.35 9.75 1.08
CA LYS A 7 -15.10 10.03 -0.35
C LYS A 7 -13.78 9.43 -0.78
N LEU A 8 -13.67 9.04 -2.05
CA LEU A 8 -12.39 8.62 -2.62
C LEU A 8 -11.35 9.74 -2.45
N GLY A 9 -10.27 9.45 -1.74
CA GLY A 9 -9.12 10.33 -1.65
C GLY A 9 -8.25 10.17 -2.90
N TYR A 10 -7.72 11.26 -3.43
CA TYR A 10 -6.79 11.23 -4.56
C TYR A 10 -5.51 11.98 -4.19
N ALA A 11 -4.37 11.33 -4.39
CA ALA A 11 -3.06 11.93 -4.16
C ALA A 11 -2.08 11.51 -5.25
N ASN A 12 -1.28 12.45 -5.74
CA ASN A 12 -0.27 12.18 -6.76
C ASN A 12 1.12 12.36 -6.17
N ALA A 13 2.01 11.39 -6.42
CA ALA A 13 3.38 11.42 -5.94
C ALA A 13 4.37 11.01 -7.04
N LYS A 14 5.47 11.75 -7.14
CA LYS A 14 6.61 11.35 -7.98
C LYS A 14 7.58 10.52 -7.15
N ILE A 15 7.99 9.36 -7.66
CA ILE A 15 8.99 8.49 -7.05
C ILE A 15 10.31 8.70 -7.79
N PHE A 16 11.33 9.08 -7.03
CA PHE A 16 12.67 9.33 -7.53
C PHE A 16 13.64 8.26 -7.03
N LYS A 17 14.69 7.99 -7.80
CA LYS A 17 15.82 7.12 -7.41
C LYS A 17 17.13 7.87 -7.53
N CYS A 18 18.00 7.67 -6.57
CA CYS A 18 19.36 8.19 -6.60
C CYS A 18 20.20 7.45 -7.65
N ASP A 19 20.95 8.19 -8.48
CA ASP A 19 21.87 7.64 -9.48
C ASP A 19 23.17 7.09 -8.86
N ASN A 20 23.42 7.34 -7.57
CA ASN A 20 24.66 6.93 -6.90
C ASN A 20 24.59 5.45 -6.48
N GLU A 21 25.49 4.63 -6.99
CA GLU A 21 25.57 3.19 -6.68
C GLU A 21 25.90 2.90 -5.21
N LYS A 22 26.52 3.85 -4.51
CA LYS A 22 26.78 3.74 -3.05
C LYS A 22 25.50 3.86 -2.22
N CYS A 23 24.40 4.31 -2.83
CA CYS A 23 23.13 4.47 -2.15
C CYS A 23 22.34 3.15 -2.21
N LEU A 24 22.27 2.45 -1.07
CA LEU A 24 21.58 1.17 -0.96
C LEU A 24 20.07 1.34 -0.83
N ARG A 25 19.31 0.33 -1.29
CA ARG A 25 17.86 0.23 -1.03
C ARG A 25 17.65 -0.02 0.47
N PRO A 26 16.63 0.57 1.12
CA PRO A 26 15.56 1.39 0.54
C PRO A 26 15.88 2.90 0.44
N VAL A 27 16.98 3.36 1.03
CA VAL A 27 17.34 4.79 1.19
C VAL A 27 17.58 5.51 -0.15
N CYS A 28 17.83 4.76 -1.22
CA CYS A 28 18.00 5.31 -2.57
C CYS A 28 16.70 5.81 -3.22
N TYR A 29 15.52 5.63 -2.61
CA TYR A 29 14.25 6.13 -3.12
C TYR A 29 13.75 7.33 -2.32
N MET A 30 13.10 8.27 -3.00
CA MET A 30 12.42 9.39 -2.35
C MET A 30 11.13 9.74 -3.07
N SER A 31 10.10 10.15 -2.33
CA SER A 31 8.87 10.69 -2.88
C SER A 31 8.89 12.22 -2.93
N GLY A 32 8.14 12.80 -3.86
CA GLY A 32 7.97 14.25 -3.97
C GLY A 32 6.60 14.62 -4.53
N SER A 33 6.24 15.90 -4.38
CA SER A 33 5.04 16.45 -4.98
C SER A 33 5.12 16.41 -6.51
N SER A 34 3.96 16.44 -7.16
CA SER A 34 3.88 16.39 -8.62
C SER A 34 4.52 17.62 -9.30
N SER A 35 4.62 18.74 -8.58
CA SER A 35 5.21 19.99 -9.07
C SER A 35 6.74 19.99 -9.06
N LYS A 36 7.41 19.00 -8.46
CA LYS A 36 8.88 18.91 -8.49
C LYS A 36 9.37 18.54 -9.89
N ASP A 37 10.51 19.11 -10.27
CA ASP A 37 11.25 18.76 -11.49
C ASP A 37 11.65 17.28 -11.51
N ASP A 38 11.81 16.74 -12.72
CA ASP A 38 12.08 15.32 -12.95
C ASP A 38 13.51 14.90 -12.58
N SER A 39 14.40 15.87 -12.36
CA SER A 39 15.70 15.63 -11.73
C SER A 39 16.06 16.76 -10.79
N PHE A 40 16.59 16.40 -9.62
CA PHE A 40 17.10 17.38 -8.67
C PHE A 40 18.31 16.81 -7.91
N MET A 41 19.11 17.72 -7.35
CA MET A 41 20.20 17.37 -6.44
C MET A 41 19.64 17.19 -5.03
N GLY A 42 19.73 15.97 -4.51
CA GLY A 42 19.35 15.63 -3.15
C GLY A 42 20.56 15.39 -2.25
N PRO A 43 20.34 15.10 -0.96
CA PRO A 43 21.40 14.92 0.02
C PRO A 43 22.34 13.75 -0.29
N LEU A 44 21.88 12.75 -1.07
CA LEU A 44 22.64 11.53 -1.40
C LEU A 44 23.21 11.54 -2.83
N GLY A 45 22.95 12.59 -3.60
CA GLY A 45 23.37 12.72 -4.99
C GLY A 45 22.24 13.19 -5.91
N LYS A 46 22.42 12.96 -7.22
CA LYS A 46 21.39 13.29 -8.22
C LYS A 46 20.25 12.27 -8.15
N PHE A 47 19.03 12.78 -7.99
CA PHE A 47 17.81 11.98 -8.06
C PHE A 47 17.16 12.15 -9.42
N LYS A 48 16.76 11.04 -10.03
CA LYS A 48 15.98 11.01 -11.27
C LYS A 48 14.61 10.44 -11.03
N LEU A 49 13.61 10.98 -11.72
CA LEU A 49 12.26 10.46 -11.71
C LEU A 49 12.25 9.03 -12.26
N VAL A 50 11.66 8.12 -11.49
CA VAL A 50 11.44 6.73 -11.91
C VAL A 50 10.03 6.59 -12.43
N ARG A 51 9.04 7.02 -11.63
CA ARG A 51 7.61 6.94 -11.98
C ARG A 51 6.83 8.06 -11.30
N HIS A 52 5.76 8.47 -11.95
CA HIS A 52 4.70 9.27 -11.34
C HIS A 52 3.55 8.32 -11.03
N VAL A 53 3.10 8.31 -9.77
CA VAL A 53 2.05 7.41 -9.29
C VAL A 53 0.90 8.20 -8.70
N SER A 54 -0.30 7.68 -8.87
CA SER A 54 -1.53 8.20 -8.27
C SER A 54 -2.04 7.18 -7.26
N PHE A 55 -2.33 7.66 -6.06
CA PHE A 55 -2.97 6.88 -5.00
C PHE A 55 -4.43 7.24 -4.95
N VAL A 56 -5.26 6.20 -4.90
CA VAL A 56 -6.69 6.31 -4.67
C VAL A 56 -6.97 5.66 -3.31
N ASP A 57 -7.40 6.48 -2.35
CA ASP A 57 -7.77 6.00 -1.02
C ASP A 57 -9.24 5.58 -1.04
N CYS A 58 -9.47 4.26 -0.88
CA CYS A 58 -10.80 3.69 -0.82
C CYS A 58 -11.28 3.57 0.63
N PRO A 59 -12.55 3.94 0.91
CA PRO A 59 -13.11 3.79 2.23
C PRO A 59 -13.27 2.30 2.60
N GLY A 60 -12.70 1.90 3.75
CA GLY A 60 -12.71 0.50 4.22
C GLY A 60 -13.96 0.06 5.00
N HIS A 61 -15.04 0.86 5.00
CA HIS A 61 -16.29 0.53 5.68
C HIS A 61 -17.19 -0.26 4.74
N ASP A 62 -17.83 -1.32 5.25
CA ASP A 62 -18.81 -2.19 4.57
C ASP A 62 -19.88 -1.42 3.78
N ILE A 63 -20.37 -0.29 4.32
CA ILE A 63 -21.36 0.58 3.66
C ILE A 63 -20.83 1.20 2.36
N LEU A 64 -19.51 1.29 2.19
CA LEU A 64 -18.84 1.99 1.09
C LEU A 64 -18.15 1.04 0.09
N MET A 65 -18.45 -0.26 0.16
CA MET A 65 -17.94 -1.28 -0.79
C MET A 65 -18.30 -0.96 -2.25
N ALA A 66 -19.47 -0.39 -2.52
CA ALA A 66 -19.83 0.06 -3.87
C ALA A 66 -18.89 1.16 -4.40
N THR A 67 -18.45 2.06 -3.53
CA THR A 67 -17.49 3.13 -3.87
C THR A 67 -16.10 2.56 -4.10
N MET A 68 -15.68 1.57 -3.31
CA MET A 68 -14.43 0.84 -3.52
C MET A 68 -14.43 0.13 -4.88
N LEU A 69 -15.51 -0.59 -5.23
CA LEU A 69 -15.64 -1.29 -6.52
C LEU A 69 -15.58 -0.34 -7.72
N ASN A 70 -16.15 0.87 -7.61
CA ASN A 70 -16.01 1.87 -8.67
C ASN A 70 -14.58 2.39 -8.78
N GLY A 71 -13.88 2.57 -7.65
CA GLY A 71 -12.50 3.06 -7.62
C GLY A 71 -11.50 2.04 -8.14
N ALA A 72 -11.64 0.78 -7.75
CA ALA A 72 -10.66 -0.25 -8.09
C ALA A 72 -10.76 -0.75 -9.54
N ALA A 73 -11.81 -0.40 -10.28
CA ALA A 73 -11.87 -0.61 -11.73
C ALA A 73 -10.82 0.23 -12.50
N VAL A 74 -10.31 1.29 -11.87
CA VAL A 74 -9.32 2.22 -12.44
C VAL A 74 -7.92 1.96 -11.89
N MET A 75 -7.75 0.99 -11.00
CA MET A 75 -6.48 0.71 -10.33
C MET A 75 -5.68 -0.37 -11.07
N ASP A 76 -4.38 -0.16 -11.21
CA ASP A 76 -3.45 -1.17 -11.74
C ASP A 76 -2.90 -2.12 -10.66
N ALA A 77 -2.87 -1.64 -9.41
CA ALA A 77 -2.31 -2.33 -8.26
C ALA A 77 -3.05 -1.95 -6.97
N ALA A 78 -3.04 -2.85 -5.98
CA ALA A 78 -3.66 -2.64 -4.66
C ALA A 78 -2.62 -2.69 -3.54
N LEU A 79 -2.82 -1.84 -2.53
CA LEU A 79 -2.11 -1.88 -1.25
C LEU A 79 -3.10 -2.34 -0.17
N LEU A 80 -2.89 -3.53 0.40
CA LEU A 80 -3.72 -4.05 1.48
C LEU A 80 -3.06 -3.74 2.83
N LEU A 81 -3.64 -2.78 3.56
CA LEU A 81 -3.15 -2.39 4.88
C LEU A 81 -3.78 -3.26 5.97
N ILE A 82 -2.96 -3.92 6.78
CA ILE A 82 -3.39 -4.76 7.91
C ILE A 82 -2.83 -4.15 9.19
N ALA A 83 -3.69 -3.90 10.18
CA ALA A 83 -3.29 -3.28 11.43
C ALA A 83 -2.53 -4.28 12.33
N GLY A 84 -1.30 -3.95 12.70
CA GLY A 84 -0.38 -4.75 13.53
C GLY A 84 -0.93 -5.14 14.90
N ASN A 85 -1.77 -4.27 15.45
CA ASN A 85 -2.34 -4.37 16.79
C ASN A 85 -3.62 -5.20 16.87
N GLU A 86 -4.09 -5.77 15.76
CA GLU A 86 -5.33 -6.55 15.67
C GLU A 86 -5.06 -7.99 15.22
N SER A 87 -5.97 -8.92 15.50
CA SER A 87 -5.84 -10.30 15.01
C SER A 87 -6.10 -10.37 13.51
N CYS A 88 -5.27 -11.12 12.78
CA CYS A 88 -5.46 -11.40 11.36
C CYS A 88 -5.98 -12.84 11.17
N PRO A 89 -6.99 -13.07 10.30
CA PRO A 89 -7.70 -12.11 9.45
C PRO A 89 -8.88 -11.41 10.16
N GLN A 90 -9.08 -10.12 9.87
CA GLN A 90 -10.32 -9.39 10.20
C GLN A 90 -11.36 -9.62 9.08
N PRO A 91 -12.68 -9.58 9.38
CA PRO A 91 -13.72 -9.68 8.36
C PRO A 91 -13.54 -8.67 7.21
N GLN A 92 -13.19 -7.42 7.54
CA GLN A 92 -12.91 -6.38 6.54
C GLN A 92 -11.72 -6.73 5.64
N THR A 93 -10.65 -7.33 6.18
CA THR A 93 -9.49 -7.72 5.37
C THR A 93 -9.88 -8.80 4.35
N SER A 94 -10.71 -9.76 4.76
CA SER A 94 -11.22 -10.81 3.89
C SER A 94 -12.14 -10.29 2.80
N GLU A 95 -13.05 -9.37 3.14
CA GLU A 95 -13.94 -8.74 2.16
C GLU A 95 -13.17 -7.92 1.12
N HIS A 96 -12.19 -7.12 1.55
CA HIS A 96 -11.35 -6.35 0.64
C HIS A 96 -10.52 -7.26 -0.27
N LEU A 97 -9.94 -8.34 0.26
CA LEU A 97 -9.17 -9.28 -0.56
C LEU A 97 -10.06 -9.97 -1.61
N ALA A 98 -11.26 -10.39 -1.23
CA ALA A 98 -12.24 -10.97 -2.16
C ALA A 98 -12.66 -9.95 -3.24
N ALA A 99 -12.87 -8.69 -2.87
CA ALA A 99 -13.16 -7.63 -3.83
C ALA A 99 -12.00 -7.45 -4.85
N ILE A 100 -10.76 -7.40 -4.36
CA ILE A 100 -9.55 -7.30 -5.21
C ILE A 100 -9.45 -8.49 -6.18
N GLU A 101 -9.78 -9.70 -5.72
CA GLU A 101 -9.80 -10.92 -6.54
C GLU A 101 -10.85 -10.86 -7.66
N ILE A 102 -12.07 -10.42 -7.33
CA ILE A 102 -13.16 -10.23 -8.31
C ILE A 102 -12.75 -9.20 -9.38
N MET A 103 -12.01 -8.17 -8.97
CA MET A 103 -11.51 -7.11 -9.85
C MET A 103 -10.28 -7.50 -10.65
N LYS A 104 -9.72 -8.70 -10.41
CA LYS A 104 -8.59 -9.29 -11.14
C LYS A 104 -7.32 -8.43 -11.11
N LEU A 105 -7.08 -7.72 -10.00
CA LEU A 105 -5.83 -7.00 -9.81
C LEU A 105 -4.69 -8.00 -9.58
N LYS A 106 -3.63 -7.89 -10.39
CA LYS A 106 -2.49 -8.82 -10.34
C LYS A 106 -1.39 -8.38 -9.38
N HIS A 107 -1.31 -7.09 -9.10
CA HIS A 107 -0.25 -6.50 -8.31
C HIS A 107 -0.81 -6.08 -6.96
N ILE A 108 -0.55 -6.89 -5.94
CA ILE A 108 -1.00 -6.66 -4.57
C ILE A 108 0.25 -6.58 -3.69
N LEU A 109 0.30 -5.60 -2.80
CA LEU A 109 1.30 -5.49 -1.74
C LEU A 109 0.59 -5.43 -0.40
N ILE A 110 1.07 -6.22 0.57
CA ILE A 110 0.46 -6.26 1.90
C ILE A 110 1.34 -5.45 2.86
N LEU A 111 0.73 -4.48 3.53
CA LEU A 111 1.44 -3.55 4.40
C LEU A 111 0.95 -3.73 5.83
N GLN A 112 1.85 -4.14 6.72
CA GLN A 112 1.58 -4.17 8.16
C GLN A 112 1.70 -2.76 8.73
N ASN A 113 0.57 -2.16 9.11
CA ASN A 113 0.48 -0.82 9.66
C ASN A 113 0.51 -0.84 11.20
N LYS A 114 0.80 0.29 11.86
CA LYS A 114 0.80 0.42 13.33
C LYS A 114 1.74 -0.56 14.06
N ILE A 115 2.83 -0.97 13.42
CA ILE A 115 3.83 -1.87 14.02
C ILE A 115 4.54 -1.23 15.23
N ASP A 116 4.50 0.10 15.34
CA ASP A 116 5.01 0.88 16.46
C ASP A 116 4.26 0.62 17.77
N LEU A 117 3.01 0.13 17.69
CA LEU A 117 2.17 -0.16 18.86
C LEU A 117 2.30 -1.60 19.39
N VAL A 118 3.06 -2.46 18.69
CA VAL A 118 3.19 -3.89 19.04
C VAL A 118 4.64 -4.29 19.24
N LYS A 119 4.84 -5.40 19.95
CA LYS A 119 6.17 -6.00 20.13
C LYS A 119 6.60 -6.72 18.85
N GLU A 120 7.90 -6.79 18.61
CA GLU A 120 8.47 -7.46 17.43
C GLU A 120 8.01 -8.93 17.31
N SER A 121 7.91 -9.65 18.44
CA SER A 121 7.42 -11.04 18.43
C SER A 121 5.98 -11.13 17.92
N GLN A 122 5.10 -10.26 18.41
CA GLN A 122 3.69 -10.21 17.99
C GLN A 122 3.56 -9.79 16.51
N ALA A 123 4.41 -8.87 16.06
CA ALA A 123 4.43 -8.46 14.66
C ALA A 123 4.82 -9.63 13.74
N LYS A 124 5.79 -10.46 14.14
CA LYS A 124 6.19 -11.67 13.41
C LYS A 124 5.09 -12.74 13.43
N ASP A 125 4.47 -12.97 14.58
CA ASP A 125 3.36 -13.92 14.71
C ASP A 125 2.20 -13.53 13.78
N GLN A 126 1.90 -12.23 13.70
CA GLN A 126 0.87 -11.73 12.80
C GLN A 126 1.29 -11.85 11.32
N TYR A 127 2.56 -11.61 11.00
CA TYR A 127 3.07 -11.81 9.64
C TYR A 127 2.86 -13.27 9.17
N GLU A 128 3.11 -14.25 10.04
CA GLU A 128 2.83 -15.66 9.73
C GLU A 128 1.33 -15.94 9.52
N GLN A 129 0.45 -15.28 10.30
CA GLN A 129 -1.00 -15.38 10.11
C GLN A 129 -1.43 -14.80 8.75
N ILE A 130 -0.87 -13.66 8.36
CA ILE A 130 -1.11 -13.02 7.06
C ILE A 130 -0.69 -13.97 5.94
N LEU A 131 0.50 -14.56 6.02
CA LEU A 131 0.99 -15.52 5.01
C LEU A 131 0.07 -16.73 4.86
N LYS A 132 -0.38 -17.30 5.99
CA LYS A 132 -1.36 -18.41 5.98
C LYS A 132 -2.69 -18.00 5.39
N PHE A 133 -3.12 -16.76 5.64
CA PHE A 133 -4.38 -16.23 5.14
C PHE A 133 -4.37 -15.99 3.63
N VAL A 134 -3.26 -15.49 3.08
CA VAL A 134 -3.15 -15.23 1.62
C VAL A 134 -2.76 -16.43 0.79
N GLN A 135 -2.38 -17.53 1.42
CA GLN A 135 -2.07 -18.79 0.75
C GLN A 135 -3.30 -19.28 -0.06
N GLY A 136 -3.12 -19.50 -1.36
CA GLY A 136 -4.20 -19.92 -2.27
C GLY A 136 -5.06 -18.78 -2.81
N THR A 137 -4.71 -17.52 -2.57
CA THR A 137 -5.43 -16.34 -3.09
C THR A 137 -4.61 -15.60 -4.15
N VAL A 138 -5.19 -14.60 -4.82
CA VAL A 138 -4.47 -13.71 -5.75
C VAL A 138 -3.32 -12.92 -5.12
N ALA A 139 -3.29 -12.83 -3.78
CA ALA A 139 -2.20 -12.20 -3.03
C ALA A 139 -1.12 -13.20 -2.61
N GLU A 140 -1.17 -14.44 -3.07
CA GLU A 140 -0.13 -15.44 -2.81
C GLU A 140 1.20 -15.00 -3.44
N GLY A 141 2.19 -14.73 -2.59
CA GLY A 141 3.48 -14.17 -3.00
C GLY A 141 3.55 -12.64 -3.09
N ALA A 142 2.50 -11.94 -2.64
CA ALA A 142 2.61 -10.51 -2.34
C ALA A 142 3.64 -10.30 -1.20
N PRO A 143 4.72 -9.53 -1.43
CA PRO A 143 5.70 -9.21 -0.39
C PRO A 143 5.15 -8.24 0.65
#